data_AF-A0A1S9C9T0-F1
#
_entry.id   AF-A0A1S9C9T0-F1
#
_cell.length_a   1.000
_cell.length_b   1.000
_cell.length_c   1.000
_cell.angle_alpha   90.00
_cell.angle_beta   90.00
_cell.angle_gamma   90.00
#
_symmetry.space_group_name_H-M   'P 1'
#
loop_
_entity.id
_entity.type
_entity.pdbx_description
1 polymer ?
#
loop_
_entity_poly.entity_id
_entity_poly.type
_entity_poly.pdbx_seq_one_letter_code
_entity_poly.pdbx_strand_id
1 'polypeptide(L)'
;MNKKYKYIAVLGGIIILSGCSLRNSEINTSVQGLVNNIDTGEVMQNNVIENLSAEQQDVELNKALATLKTTRKTGGETIKDGMSTSIIPNGADLPNQPKNKPEFNESYNSVLQLIALTNDYVQNVLKIPKRSYGYDITPAVDPRILAIYDDKDKGVATGYTNENIEIYEYETEVDDSYSYLFLVRDSKESPWKIIHHGTSYKEQ
;
A
#
# COMPACT_ATOMS: atom_id res chain seq x y z
N MET A 1 31.98 -10.72 32.87
CA MET A 1 30.99 -11.56 32.16
C MET A 1 30.61 -10.86 30.87
N ASN A 2 31.24 -11.23 29.75
CA ASN A 2 31.08 -10.57 28.45
C ASN A 2 29.96 -11.24 27.64
N LYS A 3 28.85 -10.52 27.41
CA LYS A 3 27.85 -10.93 26.40
C LYS A 3 28.32 -10.45 25.03
N LYS A 4 28.74 -11.39 24.18
CA LYS A 4 29.06 -11.15 22.77
C LYS A 4 27.74 -11.05 21.99
N TYR A 5 27.43 -9.88 21.44
CA TYR A 5 26.36 -9.70 20.48
C TYR A 5 26.80 -10.31 19.14
N LYS A 6 26.04 -11.30 18.63
CA LYS A 6 26.23 -11.83 17.28
C LYS A 6 25.42 -10.94 16.33
N TYR A 7 26.12 -10.12 15.55
CA TYR A 7 25.55 -9.44 14.39
C TYR A 7 25.28 -10.49 13.30
N ILE A 8 24.02 -10.73 12.98
CA ILE A 8 23.65 -11.43 11.74
C ILE A 8 23.44 -10.33 10.68
N ALA A 9 24.42 -10.21 9.79
CA ALA A 9 24.28 -9.41 8.58
C ALA A 9 23.30 -10.12 7.65
N VAL A 10 22.11 -9.55 7.45
CA VAL A 10 21.21 -9.98 6.37
C VAL A 10 21.61 -9.19 5.13
N LEU A 11 22.41 -9.85 4.29
CA LEU A 11 22.80 -9.40 2.95
C LEU A 11 21.57 -9.38 2.04
N GLY A 12 21.49 -8.33 1.22
CA GLY A 12 20.32 -7.94 0.43
C GLY A 12 19.72 -9.02 -0.46
N GLY A 13 18.39 -9.06 -0.47
CA GLY A 13 17.60 -9.80 -1.43
C GLY A 13 17.58 -9.09 -2.78
N ILE A 14 18.04 -9.80 -3.80
CA ILE A 14 17.95 -9.44 -5.22
C ILE A 14 16.47 -9.44 -5.62
N ILE A 15 15.95 -8.29 -6.07
CA ILE A 15 14.64 -8.19 -6.71
C ILE A 15 14.83 -8.60 -8.18
N ILE A 16 14.34 -9.78 -8.56
CA ILE A 16 14.22 -10.15 -9.97
C ILE A 16 12.83 -9.72 -10.44
N LEU A 17 12.75 -8.61 -11.17
CA LEU A 17 11.58 -8.25 -11.97
C LEU A 17 11.56 -9.14 -13.22
N SER A 18 11.01 -10.35 -13.10
CA SER A 18 10.71 -11.19 -14.25
C SER A 18 9.36 -10.80 -14.84
N GLY A 19 9.38 -9.91 -15.83
CA GLY A 19 8.30 -9.80 -16.79
C GLY A 19 8.29 -11.05 -17.67
N CYS A 20 7.30 -11.91 -17.48
CA CYS A 20 6.98 -12.99 -18.41
C CYS A 20 5.56 -12.78 -18.95
N SER A 21 5.48 -12.29 -20.18
CA SER A 21 4.30 -12.45 -21.04
C SER A 21 4.11 -13.94 -21.33
N LEU A 22 2.99 -14.52 -20.88
CA LEU A 22 2.57 -15.88 -21.26
C LEU A 22 1.09 -15.87 -21.68
N ARG A 23 0.89 -16.39 -22.90
CA ARG A 23 -0.37 -16.68 -23.57
C ARG A 23 -1.31 -17.53 -22.70
N ASN A 24 -2.60 -17.25 -22.85
CA ASN A 24 -3.74 -18.04 -22.36
C ASN A 24 -3.52 -19.55 -22.44
N SER A 25 -3.57 -20.21 -21.28
CA SER A 25 -4.26 -21.48 -21.13
C SER A 25 -5.29 -21.34 -20.01
N GLU A 26 -6.51 -21.75 -20.31
CA GLU A 26 -7.64 -21.73 -19.39
C GLU A 26 -7.37 -22.70 -18.23
N ILE A 27 -7.14 -22.15 -17.04
CA ILE A 27 -7.39 -22.84 -15.77
C ILE A 27 -8.35 -21.93 -15.00
N ASN A 28 -9.63 -22.28 -15.05
CA ASN A 28 -10.67 -21.70 -14.22
C ASN A 28 -10.36 -21.98 -12.75
N THR A 29 -9.72 -21.04 -12.08
CA THR A 29 -9.78 -20.90 -10.62
C THR A 29 -10.01 -19.44 -10.33
N SER A 30 -11.29 -19.08 -10.16
CA SER A 30 -11.72 -17.78 -9.70
C SER A 30 -11.22 -17.56 -8.27
N VAL A 31 -10.02 -17.00 -8.12
CA VAL A 31 -9.56 -16.45 -6.85
C VAL A 31 -10.19 -15.07 -6.75
N GLN A 32 -11.44 -15.02 -6.30
CA GLN A 32 -12.03 -13.78 -5.78
C GLN A 32 -11.36 -13.47 -4.44
N GLY A 33 -11.00 -12.20 -4.27
CA GLY A 33 -10.12 -11.67 -3.22
C GLY A 33 -10.32 -12.26 -1.83
N LEU A 34 -9.22 -12.71 -1.24
CA LEU A 34 -9.17 -13.34 0.08
C LEU A 34 -8.60 -12.33 1.08
N VAL A 35 -9.46 -11.69 1.85
CA VAL A 35 -9.04 -10.98 3.07
C VAL A 35 -9.03 -11.99 4.22
N ASN A 36 -7.85 -12.36 4.70
CA ASN A 36 -7.72 -13.27 5.83
C ASN A 36 -8.05 -12.55 7.15
N ASN A 37 -9.12 -12.94 7.84
CA ASN A 37 -9.27 -12.70 9.27
C ASN A 37 -8.64 -13.89 10.01
N ILE A 38 -7.47 -13.68 10.63
CA ILE A 38 -6.69 -14.77 11.25
C ILE A 38 -7.36 -15.35 12.51
N ASP A 39 -8.42 -14.72 13.04
CA ASP A 39 -8.99 -15.11 14.34
C ASP A 39 -10.30 -15.93 14.27
N THR A 40 -10.92 -16.11 13.10
CA THR A 40 -12.17 -16.89 12.98
C THR A 40 -12.22 -17.90 11.83
N GLY A 41 -11.27 -17.88 10.88
CA GLY A 41 -11.30 -18.81 9.75
C GLY A 41 -12.50 -18.63 8.81
N GLU A 42 -13.31 -17.58 8.99
CA GLU A 42 -14.40 -17.24 8.07
C GLU A 42 -13.89 -16.29 6.99
N VAL A 43 -13.88 -16.78 5.75
CA VAL A 43 -13.63 -16.02 4.53
C VAL A 43 -14.91 -15.25 4.20
N MET A 44 -14.96 -13.96 4.52
CA MET A 44 -16.02 -13.09 4.05
C MET A 44 -15.74 -12.70 2.59
N GLN A 45 -16.55 -13.22 1.66
CA GLN A 45 -16.46 -12.87 0.25
C GLN A 45 -16.76 -11.37 0.06
N ASN A 46 -16.07 -10.69 -0.86
CA ASN A 46 -16.28 -9.27 -1.17
C ASN A 46 -17.76 -8.92 -1.42
N ASN A 47 -18.50 -9.84 -2.05
CA ASN A 47 -19.94 -9.74 -2.35
C ASN A 47 -20.82 -9.65 -1.09
N VAL A 48 -20.35 -10.15 0.06
CA VAL A 48 -21.06 -10.12 1.35
C VAL A 48 -20.87 -8.76 2.02
N ILE A 49 -19.69 -8.15 1.89
CA ILE A 49 -19.37 -6.85 2.49
C ILE A 49 -20.21 -5.75 1.84
N GLU A 50 -20.37 -5.76 0.51
CA GLU A 50 -21.18 -4.75 -0.21
C GLU A 50 -22.65 -4.69 0.22
N ASN A 51 -23.17 -5.75 0.85
CA ASN A 51 -24.55 -5.84 1.34
C ASN A 51 -24.73 -5.44 2.81
N LEU A 52 -23.65 -5.10 3.51
CA LEU A 52 -23.69 -4.63 4.90
C LEU A 52 -24.08 -3.15 4.97
N SER A 53 -24.49 -2.69 6.16
CA SER A 53 -24.63 -1.25 6.43
C SER A 53 -23.28 -0.54 6.30
N ALA A 54 -23.29 0.75 6.00
CA ALA A 54 -22.05 1.54 5.85
C ALA A 54 -21.11 1.41 7.07
N GLU A 55 -21.67 1.43 8.28
CA GLU A 55 -20.88 1.27 9.52
C GLU A 55 -20.20 -0.10 9.60
N GLN A 56 -20.91 -1.16 9.22
CA GLN A 56 -20.36 -2.53 9.21
C GLN A 56 -19.29 -2.69 8.11
N GLN A 57 -19.49 -2.08 6.95
CA GLN A 57 -18.47 -2.06 5.88
C GLN A 57 -17.18 -1.40 6.37
N ASP A 58 -17.31 -0.26 7.06
CA ASP A 58 -16.14 0.47 7.58
C ASP A 58 -15.40 -0.33 8.66
N VAL A 59 -16.12 -1.05 9.52
CA VAL A 59 -15.51 -1.94 10.52
C VAL A 59 -14.71 -3.06 9.85
N GLU A 60 -15.29 -3.75 8.87
CA GLU A 60 -14.61 -4.85 8.18
C GLU A 60 -13.43 -4.34 7.33
N LEU A 61 -13.57 -3.18 6.69
CA LEU A 61 -12.47 -2.54 5.97
C LEU A 61 -11.30 -2.20 6.91
N ASN A 62 -11.58 -1.62 8.08
CA ASN A 62 -10.54 -1.29 9.06
C ASN A 62 -9.81 -2.56 9.55
N LYS A 63 -10.51 -3.67 9.77
CA LYS A 63 -9.88 -4.97 10.10
C LYS A 63 -8.99 -5.46 8.95
N ALA A 64 -9.48 -5.41 7.72
CA ALA A 64 -8.73 -5.83 6.54
C ALA A 64 -7.43 -5.01 6.36
N LEU A 65 -7.51 -3.69 6.53
CA LEU A 65 -6.36 -2.78 6.46
C LEU A 65 -5.35 -3.08 7.58
N ALA A 66 -5.81 -3.32 8.81
CA ALA A 66 -4.94 -3.65 9.94
C ALA A 66 -4.18 -4.97 9.71
N THR A 67 -4.86 -6.02 9.23
CA THR A 67 -4.22 -7.28 8.86
C THR A 67 -3.18 -7.10 7.75
N LEU A 68 -3.53 -6.34 6.70
CA LEU A 68 -2.64 -6.06 5.58
C LEU A 68 -1.35 -5.36 6.06
N LYS A 69 -1.50 -4.33 6.89
CA LYS A 69 -0.38 -3.56 7.46
C LYS A 69 0.49 -4.39 8.39
N THR A 70 -0.12 -5.22 9.24
CA THR A 70 0.60 -6.17 10.09
C THR A 70 1.42 -7.15 9.25
N THR A 71 0.84 -7.69 8.18
CA THR A 71 1.52 -8.61 7.26
C THR A 71 2.71 -7.95 6.57
N ARG A 72 2.58 -6.69 6.14
CA ARG A 72 3.70 -5.90 5.59
C ARG A 72 4.82 -5.75 6.61
N LYS A 73 4.51 -5.41 7.87
CA LYS A 73 5.51 -5.25 8.95
C LYS A 73 6.28 -6.53 9.24
N THR A 74 5.60 -7.68 9.22
CA THR A 74 6.20 -8.98 9.55
C THR A 74 6.82 -9.70 8.35
N GLY A 75 6.72 -9.13 7.14
CA GLY A 75 7.29 -9.68 5.92
C GLY A 75 6.46 -10.79 5.27
N GLY A 76 5.24 -11.06 5.74
CA GLY A 76 4.32 -12.02 5.12
C GLY A 76 4.88 -13.44 4.97
N GLU A 77 5.87 -13.81 5.79
CA GLU A 77 6.54 -15.10 5.68
C GLU A 77 5.61 -16.22 6.17
N THR A 78 5.49 -17.25 5.34
CA THR A 78 4.83 -18.51 5.67
C THR A 78 5.80 -19.64 5.38
N ILE A 79 5.96 -20.53 6.36
CA ILE A 79 6.78 -21.73 6.22
C ILE A 79 5.84 -22.92 6.08
N LYS A 80 5.85 -23.57 4.91
CA LYS A 80 5.10 -24.80 4.66
C LYS A 80 6.02 -25.82 4.01
N ASP A 81 6.03 -27.03 4.58
CA ASP A 81 6.85 -28.16 4.09
C ASP A 81 8.35 -27.83 3.94
N GLY A 82 8.88 -26.98 4.81
CA GLY A 82 10.29 -26.54 4.79
C GLY A 82 10.62 -25.48 3.74
N MET A 83 9.64 -25.02 2.94
CA MET A 83 9.77 -23.90 2.02
C MET A 83 9.26 -22.61 2.68
N SER A 84 10.07 -21.55 2.65
CA SER A 84 9.63 -20.21 3.04
C SER A 84 9.08 -19.49 1.81
N THR A 85 7.85 -19.00 1.91
CA THR A 85 7.22 -18.12 0.93
C THR A 85 6.87 -16.80 1.61
N SER A 86 7.25 -15.68 1.01
CA SER A 86 6.82 -14.35 1.45
C SER A 86 5.81 -13.80 0.43
N ILE A 87 4.60 -13.49 0.90
CA ILE A 87 3.58 -12.81 0.10
C ILE A 87 3.28 -11.49 0.78
N ILE A 88 3.61 -10.40 0.11
CA ILE A 88 3.32 -9.04 0.61
C ILE A 88 2.02 -8.56 -0.04
N PRO A 89 0.96 -8.32 0.74
CA PRO A 89 -0.33 -7.90 0.19
C PRO A 89 -0.25 -6.48 -0.40
N ASN A 90 -0.85 -6.30 -1.58
CA ASN A 90 -0.91 -5.03 -2.31
C ASN A 90 -2.25 -4.28 -2.15
N GLY A 91 -3.24 -4.87 -1.48
CA GLY A 91 -4.54 -4.27 -1.21
C GLY A 91 -5.55 -4.33 -2.36
N ALA A 92 -5.21 -4.97 -3.49
CA ALA A 92 -6.12 -5.08 -4.65
C ALA A 92 -7.43 -5.82 -4.33
N ASP A 93 -7.41 -6.72 -3.35
CA ASP A 93 -8.56 -7.53 -2.94
C ASP A 93 -9.48 -6.84 -1.92
N LEU A 94 -9.11 -5.64 -1.43
CA LEU A 94 -9.94 -4.90 -0.49
C LEU A 94 -11.27 -4.49 -1.15
N PRO A 95 -12.36 -4.41 -0.38
CA PRO A 95 -13.65 -3.98 -0.92
C PRO A 95 -13.60 -2.51 -1.38
N ASN A 96 -14.52 -2.13 -2.27
CA ASN A 96 -14.74 -0.75 -2.71
C ASN A 96 -13.52 -0.05 -3.35
N GLN A 97 -12.63 -0.79 -4.01
CA GLN A 97 -11.53 -0.18 -4.78
C GLN A 97 -12.06 0.78 -5.86
N PRO A 98 -11.37 1.91 -6.10
CA PRO A 98 -11.79 2.88 -7.11
C PRO A 98 -11.72 2.29 -8.53
N LYS A 99 -12.59 2.78 -9.41
CA LYS A 99 -12.68 2.30 -10.80
C LYS A 99 -11.65 2.95 -11.72
N ASN A 100 -11.27 4.19 -11.45
CA ASN A 100 -10.42 5.00 -12.32
C ASN A 100 -8.99 5.16 -11.79
N LYS A 101 -8.56 4.33 -10.83
CA LYS A 101 -7.15 4.33 -10.39
C LYS A 101 -6.27 3.84 -11.55
N PRO A 102 -5.26 4.62 -11.95
CA PRO A 102 -4.38 4.23 -13.05
C PRO A 102 -3.48 3.07 -12.63
N GLU A 103 -3.05 2.29 -13.62
CA GLU A 103 -1.93 1.38 -13.41
C GLU A 103 -0.64 2.17 -13.20
N PHE A 104 0.11 1.80 -12.17
CA PHE A 104 1.41 2.39 -11.91
C PHE A 104 2.46 1.82 -12.87
N ASN A 105 2.78 2.58 -13.91
CA ASN A 105 3.77 2.21 -14.93
C ASN A 105 4.85 3.29 -15.05
N GLU A 106 5.72 3.33 -14.05
CA GLU A 106 6.84 4.25 -13.96
C GLU A 106 8.17 3.59 -14.35
N SER A 107 9.08 4.38 -14.93
CA SER A 107 10.46 3.93 -15.12
C SER A 107 11.14 3.68 -13.77
N TYR A 108 12.12 2.77 -13.73
CA TYR A 108 12.88 2.47 -12.52
C TYR A 108 13.45 3.74 -11.85
N ASN A 109 13.97 4.69 -12.65
CA ASN A 109 14.49 5.95 -12.13
C ASN A 109 13.40 6.84 -11.51
N SER A 110 12.20 6.89 -12.09
CA SER A 110 11.06 7.62 -11.53
C SER A 110 10.62 7.02 -10.20
N VAL A 111 10.60 5.69 -10.09
CA VAL A 111 10.34 4.99 -8.83
C VAL A 111 11.38 5.33 -7.76
N LEU A 112 12.68 5.35 -8.10
CA LEU A 112 13.72 5.74 -7.14
C LEU A 112 13.56 7.20 -6.67
N GLN A 113 13.14 8.10 -7.55
CA GLN A 113 12.88 9.50 -7.19
C GLN A 113 11.67 9.63 -6.27
N LEU A 114 10.57 8.90 -6.53
CA LEU A 114 9.41 8.83 -5.64
C LEU A 114 9.79 8.34 -4.25
N ILE A 115 10.56 7.24 -4.18
CA ILE A 115 11.04 6.68 -2.92
C ILE A 115 11.92 7.69 -2.18
N ALA A 116 12.84 8.35 -2.86
CA ALA A 116 13.71 9.35 -2.24
C ALA A 116 12.90 10.55 -1.71
N LEU A 117 11.98 11.09 -2.51
CA LEU A 117 11.12 12.22 -2.16
C LEU A 117 10.26 11.93 -0.93
N THR A 118 9.57 10.78 -0.93
CA THR A 118 8.69 10.39 0.18
C THR A 118 9.47 10.13 1.47
N ASN A 119 10.61 9.44 1.39
CA ASN A 119 11.49 9.23 2.55
C ASN A 119 12.03 10.55 3.10
N ASP A 120 12.53 11.44 2.23
CA ASP A 120 13.03 12.75 2.64
C ASP A 120 11.94 13.58 3.31
N TYR A 121 10.73 13.61 2.75
CA TYR A 121 9.63 14.35 3.34
C TYR A 121 9.24 13.82 4.72
N VAL A 122 9.04 12.51 4.87
CA VAL A 122 8.67 11.91 6.16
C VAL A 122 9.76 12.13 7.21
N GLN A 123 11.02 11.91 6.86
CA GLN A 123 12.13 11.98 7.82
C GLN A 123 12.58 13.41 8.11
N ASN A 124 12.67 14.26 7.10
CA ASN A 124 13.28 15.58 7.21
C ASN A 124 12.25 16.71 7.30
N VAL A 125 11.05 16.56 6.72
CA VAL A 125 9.98 17.57 6.87
C VAL A 125 9.10 17.24 8.07
N LEU A 126 8.54 16.02 8.13
CA LEU A 126 7.66 15.60 9.22
C LEU A 126 8.40 15.16 10.48
N LYS A 127 9.73 14.95 10.40
CA LYS A 127 10.58 14.52 11.52
C LYS A 127 10.20 13.15 12.10
N ILE A 128 9.59 12.30 11.29
CA ILE A 128 9.23 10.93 11.68
C ILE A 128 10.43 10.01 11.39
N PRO A 129 10.99 9.34 12.41
CA PRO A 129 12.16 8.51 12.22
C PRO A 129 11.83 7.24 11.43
N LYS A 130 12.78 6.82 10.59
CA LYS A 130 12.69 5.56 9.86
C LYS A 130 12.51 4.39 10.82
N ARG A 131 11.58 3.48 10.51
CA ARG A 131 11.33 2.28 11.31
C ARG A 131 12.28 1.15 10.90
N SER A 132 12.41 0.14 11.75
CA SER A 132 13.28 -1.01 11.49
C SER A 132 12.74 -1.96 10.40
N TYR A 133 11.46 -1.84 10.05
CA TYR A 133 10.81 -2.56 8.96
C TYR A 133 10.71 -1.65 7.72
N GLY A 134 10.91 -2.22 6.53
CA GLY A 134 11.01 -1.46 5.26
C GLY A 134 9.69 -1.05 4.62
N TYR A 135 8.58 -1.10 5.36
CA TYR A 135 7.21 -0.82 4.88
C TYR A 135 6.54 0.31 5.66
N ASP A 136 7.33 1.20 6.28
CA ASP A 136 6.85 2.39 6.98
C ASP A 136 6.34 3.48 6.04
N ILE A 137 6.69 3.40 4.75
CA ILE A 137 6.17 4.24 3.67
C ILE A 137 5.86 3.34 2.46
N THR A 138 4.59 3.25 2.03
CA THR A 138 4.17 2.36 0.94
C THR A 138 3.05 2.99 0.10
N PRO A 139 2.78 2.51 -1.12
CA PRO A 139 1.60 2.95 -1.86
C PRO A 139 0.31 2.75 -1.05
N ALA A 140 -0.56 3.74 -1.08
CA ALA A 140 -1.81 3.71 -0.34
C ALA A 140 -2.73 2.59 -0.85
N VAL A 141 -3.41 1.93 0.10
CA VAL A 141 -4.35 0.84 -0.16
C VAL A 141 -5.75 1.11 0.35
N ASP A 142 -5.94 2.13 1.19
CA ASP A 142 -7.24 2.49 1.76
C ASP A 142 -8.19 3.01 0.66
N PRO A 143 -9.27 2.28 0.34
CA PRO A 143 -10.21 2.68 -0.70
C PRO A 143 -10.84 4.05 -0.45
N ARG A 144 -10.98 4.48 0.81
CA ARG A 144 -11.54 5.78 1.17
C ARG A 144 -10.64 6.93 0.73
N ILE A 145 -9.33 6.70 0.67
CA ILE A 145 -8.36 7.67 0.16
C ILE A 145 -8.23 7.56 -1.35
N LEU A 146 -8.18 6.34 -1.86
CA LEU A 146 -8.09 6.08 -3.30
C LEU A 146 -9.37 6.51 -4.05
N ALA A 147 -10.47 6.80 -3.36
CA ALA A 147 -11.68 7.40 -3.93
C ALA A 147 -11.42 8.71 -4.68
N ILE A 148 -10.33 9.42 -4.38
CA ILE A 148 -9.87 10.60 -5.14
C ILE A 148 -9.78 10.37 -6.66
N TYR A 149 -9.48 9.15 -7.11
CA TYR A 149 -9.40 8.82 -8.53
C TYR A 149 -10.77 8.82 -9.22
N ASP A 150 -11.84 8.57 -8.47
CA ASP A 150 -13.22 8.58 -8.96
C ASP A 150 -13.91 9.93 -8.73
N ASP A 151 -13.43 10.71 -7.76
CA ASP A 151 -13.96 12.05 -7.48
C ASP A 151 -13.60 13.05 -8.58
N LYS A 152 -14.59 13.88 -8.93
CA LYS A 152 -14.46 14.87 -10.00
C LYS A 152 -13.57 16.04 -9.60
N ASP A 153 -13.70 16.52 -8.37
CA ASP A 153 -12.91 17.65 -7.86
C ASP A 153 -11.49 17.24 -7.45
N LYS A 154 -11.27 15.98 -7.03
CA LYS A 154 -9.98 15.45 -6.56
C LYS A 154 -9.43 16.14 -5.31
N GLY A 155 -10.25 16.93 -4.62
CA GLY A 155 -9.87 17.71 -3.43
C GLY A 155 -8.54 18.44 -3.59
N VAL A 156 -7.58 18.14 -2.71
CA VAL A 156 -6.24 18.75 -2.72
C VAL A 156 -5.48 18.60 -4.05
N ALA A 157 -5.82 17.61 -4.87
CA ALA A 157 -5.23 17.39 -6.19
C ALA A 157 -6.09 17.96 -7.34
N THR A 158 -6.94 18.96 -7.06
CA THR A 158 -7.74 19.65 -8.08
C THR A 158 -6.86 20.13 -9.24
N GLY A 159 -7.29 19.81 -10.47
CA GLY A 159 -6.59 20.21 -11.70
C GLY A 159 -5.59 19.17 -12.23
N TYR A 160 -5.32 18.10 -11.49
CA TYR A 160 -4.47 16.99 -11.96
C TYR A 160 -5.29 15.85 -12.56
N THR A 161 -4.72 15.17 -13.57
CA THR A 161 -5.30 13.92 -14.10
C THR A 161 -4.86 12.73 -13.24
N ASN A 162 -5.59 11.62 -13.33
CA ASN A 162 -5.34 10.45 -12.47
C ASN A 162 -3.92 9.92 -12.64
N GLU A 163 -3.37 9.89 -13.86
CA GLU A 163 -2.00 9.42 -14.18
C GLU A 163 -0.88 10.29 -13.58
N ASN A 164 -1.27 11.45 -13.06
CA ASN A 164 -0.41 12.45 -12.47
C ASN A 164 -0.67 12.62 -10.97
N ILE A 165 -1.37 11.67 -10.34
CA ILE A 165 -1.65 11.62 -8.90
C ILE A 165 -1.14 10.28 -8.35
N GLU A 166 -0.27 10.35 -7.36
CA GLU A 166 0.19 9.20 -6.59
C GLU A 166 -0.03 9.43 -5.09
N ILE A 167 -0.28 8.34 -4.36
CA ILE A 167 -0.60 8.42 -2.94
C ILE A 167 0.17 7.35 -2.20
N TYR A 168 0.94 7.79 -1.22
CA TYR A 168 1.67 6.91 -0.33
C TYR A 168 1.07 7.03 1.06
N GLU A 169 0.89 5.90 1.74
CA GLU A 169 0.64 5.87 3.17
C GLU A 169 1.97 5.80 3.93
N TYR A 170 2.03 6.46 5.08
CA TYR A 170 3.14 6.35 6.02
C TYR A 170 2.63 6.13 7.43
N GLU A 171 3.41 5.41 8.22
CA GLU A 171 3.15 5.27 9.65
C GLU A 171 3.63 6.52 10.39
N THR A 172 2.77 7.07 11.24
CA THR A 172 3.06 8.26 12.04
C THR A 172 4.04 7.93 13.17
N GLU A 173 4.33 8.92 14.02
CA GLU A 173 5.05 8.72 15.28
C GLU A 173 4.32 7.76 16.25
N VAL A 174 3.00 7.64 16.11
CA VAL A 174 2.19 6.67 16.86
C VAL A 174 2.17 5.35 16.09
N ASP A 175 2.62 4.28 16.76
CA ASP A 175 2.62 2.93 16.19
C ASP A 175 1.21 2.53 15.75
N ASP A 176 1.12 1.88 14.59
CA ASP A 176 -0.12 1.44 13.93
C ASP A 176 -1.10 2.57 13.53
N SER A 177 -0.67 3.84 13.63
CA SER A 177 -1.42 4.99 13.12
C SER A 177 -0.83 5.47 11.80
N TYR A 178 -1.68 5.68 10.80
CA TYR A 178 -1.27 5.98 9.42
C TYR A 178 -1.86 7.29 8.92
N SER A 179 -1.07 7.96 8.08
CA SER A 179 -1.47 9.15 7.33
C SER A 179 -0.99 9.02 5.89
N TYR A 180 -1.38 9.94 5.03
CA TYR A 180 -1.18 9.85 3.58
C TYR A 180 -0.37 11.04 3.07
N LEU A 181 0.50 10.81 2.10
CA LEU A 181 1.16 11.80 1.28
C LEU A 181 0.47 11.83 -0.07
N PHE A 182 0.07 13.02 -0.52
CA PHE A 182 -0.54 13.23 -1.82
C PHE A 182 0.50 13.85 -2.74
N LEU A 183 0.85 13.11 -3.78
CA LEU A 183 1.88 13.45 -4.75
C LEU A 183 1.24 13.76 -6.09
N VAL A 184 1.73 14.80 -6.75
CA VAL A 184 1.30 15.14 -8.10
C VAL A 184 2.50 15.48 -8.98
N ARG A 185 2.28 15.55 -10.29
CA ARG A 185 3.24 16.06 -11.27
C ARG A 185 2.50 16.72 -12.42
N ASP A 186 3.14 17.66 -13.11
CA ASP A 186 2.46 18.40 -14.18
C ASP A 186 2.39 17.60 -15.51
N SER A 187 3.31 16.64 -15.70
CA SER A 187 3.31 15.66 -16.81
C SER A 187 4.15 14.42 -16.43
N LYS A 188 4.15 13.36 -17.26
CA LYS A 188 4.96 12.14 -17.01
C LYS A 188 6.46 12.41 -16.89
N GLU A 189 6.95 13.43 -17.56
CA GLU A 189 8.35 13.85 -17.59
C GLU A 189 8.68 14.81 -16.44
N SER A 190 7.65 15.34 -15.77
CA SER A 190 7.82 16.26 -14.64
C SER A 190 8.12 15.50 -13.36
N PRO A 191 8.95 16.07 -12.46
CA PRO A 191 9.20 15.45 -11.16
C PRO A 191 7.94 15.44 -10.32
N TRP A 192 7.82 14.40 -9.48
CA TRP A 192 6.79 14.34 -8.45
C TRP A 192 7.02 15.43 -7.39
N LYS A 193 5.92 15.95 -6.85
CA LYS A 193 5.89 16.89 -5.74
C LYS A 193 4.83 16.47 -4.74
N ILE A 194 5.15 16.55 -3.44
CA ILE A 194 4.17 16.38 -2.37
C ILE A 194 3.42 17.70 -2.21
N ILE A 195 2.09 17.66 -2.36
CA ILE A 195 1.23 18.84 -2.26
C ILE A 195 0.40 18.88 -0.98
N HIS A 196 0.19 17.72 -0.36
CA HIS A 196 -0.57 17.60 0.87
C HIS A 196 -0.12 16.37 1.66
N HIS A 197 -0.32 16.42 2.98
CA HIS A 197 -0.27 15.25 3.84
C HIS A 197 -1.42 15.31 4.85
N GLY A 198 -2.04 14.17 5.16
CA GLY A 198 -3.20 14.14 6.04
C GLY A 198 -3.95 12.83 5.98
N THR A 199 -5.05 12.74 6.72
CA THR A 199 -5.92 11.55 6.78
C THR A 199 -7.03 11.57 5.72
N SER A 200 -7.08 12.59 4.86
CA SER A 200 -8.08 12.75 3.80
C SER A 200 -7.51 13.62 2.67
N TYR A 201 -7.98 13.40 1.44
CA TYR A 201 -7.71 14.31 0.31
C TYR A 201 -8.75 15.43 0.18
N LYS A 202 -9.86 15.34 0.91
CA LYS A 202 -10.90 16.37 0.89
C LYS A 202 -10.38 17.57 1.66
N GLU A 203 -10.40 18.74 1.02
CA GLU A 203 -10.10 20.01 1.69
C GLU A 203 -11.07 20.20 2.87
N GLN A 204 -10.55 20.58 4.03
CA GLN A 204 -11.38 20.99 5.18
C GLN A 204 -11.76 22.45 5.07
#